data_AF-A0A954Y3U8-F1
#
_entry.id   AF-A0A954Y3U8-F1
#
_cell.length_a   1.000
_cell.length_b   1.000
_cell.length_c   1.000
_cell.angle_alpha   90.00
_cell.angle_beta   90.00
_cell.angle_gamma   90.00
#
_symmetry.space_group_name_H-M   'P 1'
#
loop_
_entity.id
_entity.type
_entity.pdbx_description
1 polymer ?
#
loop_
_entity_poly.entity_id
_entity_poly.type
_entity_poly.pdbx_seq_one_letter_code
_entity_poly.pdbx_strand_id
1 'polypeptide(L)'
;YDRRYDRLGPAVVNLFGEDQVIENLTIENTQQSSDHAFAVFGNCNRTILDNCNVLSEGGDTLSLWNTSHGMYYHRNCRFRGGVDFVCPRGWCYVLDSDFESAGSSAAVWQDGHMDPSMKFVMRDCRFDGPKDFWLGRNHYPSQFYFLNCRFTKRMADKPILVVSEPPPSADASLWERKYFLNCHREGGDYAWFADNLNQAEGAPTITEITPRWTFDGRWNPERTDPVKVDRVYTQKDTIHVYFSERLSGADHLEVLRADGSKAPFLGGEGTRHFVFTGGTEDSPPLAIQGDTERLSAITAALQTRGLGKTRLPAAEPWKPIKVVLVGDSTVASNPPDNQYQGWGWALGEMLDSRAQVVNLAANGRSSKSFRNEGRWDKALAEKPDVVIIQFGHNDNLGKGIERETDPGEHGFFRENLRRYAHEARLIGATPVLVSPTTRRIYLADGRIDPNEKNVPYAEATMAVAEEINCAVIDLNTLTRELFNRYQEEHCNWMQPVGDRTHFTQEGARRIAAIVAGELAEKLELFRGLVLPEELPRH
;
A
#
# COMPACT_ATOMS: atom_id res chain seq x y z
N TYR A 1 -0.83 -11.45 27.83
CA TYR A 1 -0.81 -10.13 27.19
C TYR A 1 -2.13 -9.96 26.44
N ASP A 2 -3.10 -9.22 27.00
CA ASP A 2 -4.33 -8.91 26.27
C ASP A 2 -4.01 -7.78 25.30
N ARG A 3 -3.92 -8.11 24.00
CA ARG A 3 -3.55 -7.18 22.91
C ARG A 3 -4.51 -5.99 22.77
N ARG A 4 -5.57 -5.91 23.57
CA ARG A 4 -6.72 -5.03 23.33
C ARG A 4 -6.88 -3.85 24.29
N TYR A 5 -6.12 -3.74 25.38
CA TYR A 5 -6.45 -2.73 26.41
C TYR A 5 -5.24 -2.22 27.22
N ASP A 6 -4.31 -1.52 26.57
CA ASP A 6 -3.54 -0.47 27.26
C ASP A 6 -3.82 0.87 26.57
N ARG A 7 -4.34 1.85 27.32
CA ARG A 7 -4.62 3.21 26.82
C ARG A 7 -3.34 4.03 26.59
N LEU A 8 -2.22 3.65 27.20
CA LEU A 8 -0.93 4.32 27.05
C LEU A 8 -0.03 3.64 26.00
N GLY A 9 -0.33 2.39 25.68
CA GLY A 9 0.50 1.55 24.81
C GLY A 9 1.63 0.85 25.59
N PRO A 10 2.11 -0.30 25.11
CA PRO A 10 2.96 -1.20 25.90
C PRO A 10 4.45 -0.88 25.88
N ALA A 11 4.87 0.11 25.08
CA ALA A 11 6.26 0.50 24.92
C ALA A 11 6.56 1.89 25.49
N VAL A 12 7.84 2.21 25.58
CA VAL A 12 8.33 3.56 25.89
C VAL A 12 7.91 4.55 24.79
N VAL A 13 8.04 4.14 23.52
CA VAL A 13 7.55 4.89 22.35
C VAL A 13 6.57 4.04 21.56
N ASN A 14 5.36 4.56 21.35
CA ASN A 14 4.30 3.90 20.61
C ASN A 14 4.05 4.61 19.26
N LEU A 15 4.25 3.92 18.14
CA LEU A 15 4.20 4.47 16.78
C LEU A 15 3.01 3.92 15.99
N PHE A 16 2.01 4.76 15.70
CA PHE A 16 0.83 4.37 14.92
C PHE A 16 0.62 5.19 13.64
N GLY A 17 1.36 6.29 13.49
CA GLY A 17 1.32 7.11 12.27
C GLY A 17 2.21 6.54 11.16
N GLU A 18 2.13 7.16 9.99
CA GLU A 18 3.07 6.93 8.89
C GLU A 18 4.17 8.00 8.90
N ASP A 19 5.24 7.77 8.14
CA ASP A 19 6.26 8.75 7.80
C ASP A 19 6.95 9.36 9.04
N GLN A 20 7.49 8.48 9.89
CA GLN A 20 8.13 8.87 11.14
C GLN A 20 9.65 8.81 11.00
N VAL A 21 10.35 9.84 11.48
CA VAL A 21 11.81 9.88 11.55
C VAL A 21 12.21 10.18 12.99
N ILE A 22 12.97 9.27 13.61
CA ILE A 22 13.51 9.44 14.97
C ILE A 22 15.03 9.40 14.87
N GLU A 23 15.68 10.46 15.32
CA GLU A 23 17.12 10.63 15.17
C GLU A 23 17.80 10.98 16.49
N ASN A 24 19.03 10.51 16.68
CA ASN A 24 19.90 10.92 17.78
C ASN A 24 19.29 10.69 19.18
N LEU A 25 18.54 9.61 19.35
CA LEU A 25 17.78 9.33 20.57
C LEU A 25 18.14 7.97 21.18
N THR A 26 18.16 7.91 22.51
CA THR A 26 18.15 6.65 23.26
C THR A 26 16.73 6.37 23.75
N ILE A 27 16.19 5.21 23.39
CA ILE A 27 14.90 4.70 23.83
C ILE A 27 15.16 3.41 24.60
N GLU A 28 14.97 3.44 25.92
CA GLU A 28 15.32 2.33 26.80
C GLU A 28 14.11 1.88 27.63
N ASN A 29 13.76 0.60 27.51
CA ASN A 29 12.86 -0.06 28.45
C ASN A 29 13.70 -0.72 29.55
N THR A 30 13.62 -0.18 30.77
CA THR A 30 14.42 -0.64 31.91
C THR A 30 13.84 -1.86 32.65
N GLN A 31 12.79 -2.49 32.11
CA GLN A 31 12.19 -3.67 32.71
C GLN A 31 13.18 -4.85 32.68
N GLN A 32 13.54 -5.34 33.87
CA GLN A 32 14.47 -6.46 34.08
C GLN A 32 13.71 -7.79 34.01
N SER A 33 13.14 -8.12 32.85
CA SER A 33 12.46 -9.39 32.60
C SER A 33 12.87 -9.95 31.24
N SER A 34 12.88 -11.27 31.10
CA SER A 34 13.04 -11.96 29.81
C SER A 34 11.75 -11.97 28.97
N ASP A 35 10.62 -11.54 29.53
CA ASP A 35 9.33 -11.43 28.82
C ASP A 35 9.35 -10.27 27.81
N HIS A 36 8.24 -10.04 27.10
CA HIS A 36 8.05 -8.89 26.23
C HIS A 36 8.31 -7.58 26.99
N ALA A 37 9.29 -6.80 26.53
CA ALA A 37 9.68 -5.52 27.11
C ALA A 37 10.02 -4.54 25.97
N PHE A 38 8.97 -4.02 25.34
CA PHE A 38 9.05 -3.16 24.16
C PHE A 38 9.71 -1.81 24.51
N ALA A 39 10.78 -1.44 23.82
CA ALA A 39 11.29 -0.07 23.84
C ALA A 39 10.53 0.77 22.81
N VAL A 40 10.34 0.22 21.61
CA VAL A 40 9.51 0.80 20.56
C VAL A 40 8.50 -0.24 20.11
N PHE A 41 7.22 0.15 20.10
CA PHE A 41 6.12 -0.66 19.60
C PHE A 41 5.26 0.13 18.63
N GLY A 42 4.67 -0.50 17.63
CA GLY A 42 3.79 0.23 16.74
C GLY A 42 3.16 -0.58 15.62
N ASN A 43 2.15 0.00 14.96
CA ASN A 43 1.59 -0.47 13.69
C ASN A 43 1.84 0.57 12.58
N CYS A 44 3.01 1.20 12.61
CA CYS A 44 3.40 2.29 11.71
C CYS A 44 3.89 1.79 10.35
N ASN A 45 4.08 2.75 9.44
CA ASN A 45 4.65 2.56 8.11
C ASN A 45 5.68 3.66 7.80
N ARG A 46 6.64 3.39 6.92
CA ARG A 46 7.74 4.30 6.52
C ARG A 46 8.41 4.96 7.73
N THR A 47 8.98 4.12 8.60
CA THR A 47 9.65 4.58 9.83
C THR A 47 11.16 4.52 9.69
N ILE A 48 11.83 5.63 10.03
CA ILE A 48 13.28 5.77 10.07
C ILE A 48 13.75 5.86 11.52
N LEU A 49 14.76 5.05 11.87
CA LEU A 49 15.59 5.27 13.06
C LEU A 49 17.01 5.58 12.58
N ASP A 50 17.54 6.77 12.87
CA ASP A 50 18.88 7.17 12.45
C ASP A 50 19.72 7.57 13.68
N ASN A 51 20.85 6.90 13.88
CA ASN A 51 21.73 7.17 15.02
C ASN A 51 21.01 7.05 16.38
N CYS A 52 20.26 5.97 16.56
CA CYS A 52 19.45 5.71 17.75
C CYS A 52 19.95 4.51 18.55
N ASN A 53 19.84 4.58 19.87
CA ASN A 53 19.96 3.42 20.76
C ASN A 53 18.55 2.93 21.12
N VAL A 54 18.23 1.67 20.85
CA VAL A 54 16.94 1.07 21.23
C VAL A 54 17.20 -0.16 22.09
N LEU A 55 16.94 -0.03 23.39
CA LEU A 55 17.51 -0.88 24.43
C LEU A 55 16.43 -1.49 25.32
N SER A 56 16.59 -2.76 25.65
CA SER A 56 15.82 -3.50 26.65
C SER A 56 16.63 -4.70 27.15
N GLU A 57 16.18 -5.33 28.23
CA GLU A 57 16.66 -6.66 28.64
C GLU A 57 15.73 -7.80 28.17
N GLY A 58 14.47 -7.46 27.87
CA GLY A 58 13.43 -8.41 27.50
C GLY A 58 13.25 -8.58 26.00
N GLY A 59 12.32 -9.45 25.63
CA GLY A 59 12.02 -9.73 24.23
C GLY A 59 11.33 -8.58 23.52
N ASP A 60 11.33 -8.65 22.19
CA ASP A 60 10.55 -7.78 21.31
C ASP A 60 10.87 -6.27 21.42
N THR A 61 12.14 -5.92 21.69
CA THR A 61 12.60 -4.55 21.96
C THR A 61 12.15 -3.51 20.90
N LEU A 62 12.33 -3.81 19.61
CA LEU A 62 11.84 -3.04 18.48
C LEU A 62 10.77 -3.85 17.74
N SER A 63 9.51 -3.46 17.98
CA SER A 63 8.32 -4.20 17.59
C SER A 63 7.39 -3.39 16.69
N LEU A 64 7.75 -3.32 15.41
CA LEU A 64 6.94 -2.66 14.40
C LEU A 64 6.09 -3.71 13.67
N TRP A 65 4.79 -3.72 13.96
CA TRP A 65 3.87 -4.84 13.75
C TRP A 65 2.88 -4.62 12.60
N ASN A 66 3.26 -3.86 11.57
CA ASN A 66 2.43 -3.67 10.39
C ASN A 66 2.66 -4.78 9.36
N THR A 67 1.98 -5.91 9.57
CA THR A 67 2.09 -7.07 8.68
C THR A 67 1.63 -6.77 7.26
N SER A 68 0.73 -5.83 7.02
CA SER A 68 0.12 -5.65 5.70
C SER A 68 0.97 -4.81 4.76
N HIS A 69 1.67 -3.79 5.26
CA HIS A 69 2.45 -2.87 4.43
C HIS A 69 3.62 -2.16 5.16
N GLY A 70 4.07 -2.68 6.30
CA GLY A 70 5.17 -2.07 7.08
C GLY A 70 6.48 -1.96 6.32
N MET A 71 7.06 -0.76 6.27
CA MET A 71 8.40 -0.49 5.72
C MET A 71 9.26 0.28 6.74
N TYR A 72 10.40 -0.29 7.08
CA TYR A 72 11.27 0.21 8.16
C TYR A 72 12.71 0.34 7.71
N TYR A 73 13.32 1.50 7.95
CA TYR A 73 14.72 1.76 7.62
C TYR A 73 15.47 2.22 8.86
N HIS A 74 16.54 1.52 9.23
CA HIS A 74 17.32 1.87 10.41
C HIS A 74 18.79 1.95 10.04
N ARG A 75 19.50 2.99 10.51
CA ARG A 75 20.94 3.09 10.28
C ARG A 75 21.68 3.65 11.48
N ASN A 76 22.94 3.28 11.63
CA ASN A 76 23.80 3.74 12.72
C ASN A 76 23.19 3.48 14.12
N CYS A 77 22.42 2.42 14.26
CA CYS A 77 21.68 2.13 15.48
C CYS A 77 22.39 1.12 16.36
N ARG A 78 22.11 1.17 17.66
CA ARG A 78 22.42 0.08 18.59
C ARG A 78 21.12 -0.52 19.11
N PHE A 79 20.92 -1.79 18.84
CA PHE A 79 19.78 -2.57 19.33
C PHE A 79 20.27 -3.53 20.41
N ARG A 80 19.61 -3.53 21.57
CA ARG A 80 19.89 -4.48 22.66
C ARG A 80 18.61 -5.07 23.21
N GLY A 81 18.55 -6.40 23.34
CA GLY A 81 17.37 -7.06 23.88
C GLY A 81 17.47 -8.58 24.00
N GLY A 82 16.41 -9.18 24.54
CA GLY A 82 16.28 -10.60 24.79
C GLY A 82 15.90 -11.41 23.55
N VAL A 83 14.72 -12.04 23.56
CA VAL A 83 14.23 -12.85 22.44
C VAL A 83 13.58 -11.96 21.36
N ASP A 84 13.89 -12.23 20.09
CA ASP A 84 13.29 -11.57 18.92
C ASP A 84 13.34 -10.03 19.02
N PHE A 85 14.45 -9.47 19.54
CA PHE A 85 14.48 -8.07 19.96
C PHE A 85 14.45 -7.05 18.80
N VAL A 86 14.80 -7.47 17.58
CA VAL A 86 14.41 -6.74 16.37
C VAL A 86 13.50 -7.64 15.55
N CYS A 87 12.21 -7.33 15.57
CA CYS A 87 11.15 -8.18 15.00
C CYS A 87 10.21 -7.41 14.07
N PRO A 88 10.70 -6.93 12.91
CA PRO A 88 9.85 -6.28 11.92
C PRO A 88 8.78 -7.23 11.37
N ARG A 89 7.59 -6.70 11.14
CA ARG A 89 6.54 -7.30 10.33
C ARG A 89 6.43 -6.48 9.05
N GLY A 90 6.79 -7.05 7.90
CA GLY A 90 6.94 -6.31 6.64
C GLY A 90 8.38 -6.26 6.11
N TRP A 91 8.70 -5.18 5.40
CA TRP A 91 10.04 -4.90 4.90
C TRP A 91 10.87 -4.13 5.93
N CYS A 92 12.13 -4.52 6.07
CA CYS A 92 13.08 -3.84 6.94
C CYS A 92 14.47 -3.80 6.31
N TYR A 93 15.11 -2.65 6.34
CA TYR A 93 16.51 -2.46 5.97
C TYR A 93 17.27 -1.86 7.15
N VAL A 94 18.30 -2.56 7.61
CA VAL A 94 19.18 -2.11 8.69
C VAL A 94 20.60 -1.98 8.15
N LEU A 95 21.20 -0.80 8.34
CA LEU A 95 22.53 -0.46 7.84
C LEU A 95 23.45 -0.07 8.99
N ASP A 96 24.72 -0.47 8.93
CA ASP A 96 25.78 0.04 9.82
C ASP A 96 25.38 0.05 11.31
N SER A 97 24.79 -1.04 11.80
CA SER A 97 24.18 -1.10 13.15
C SER A 97 24.71 -2.25 14.00
N ASP A 98 24.71 -2.05 15.32
CA ASP A 98 25.10 -3.03 16.31
C ASP A 98 23.87 -3.73 16.91
N PHE A 99 23.93 -5.05 17.00
CA PHE A 99 22.96 -5.92 17.64
C PHE A 99 23.61 -6.61 18.84
N GLU A 100 23.07 -6.39 20.03
CA GLU A 100 23.57 -6.94 21.28
C GLU A 100 22.51 -7.78 21.98
N SER A 101 22.63 -9.10 21.90
CA SER A 101 21.74 -10.00 22.63
C SER A 101 21.97 -9.86 24.14
N ALA A 102 20.91 -9.65 24.91
CA ALA A 102 20.93 -9.67 26.37
C ALA A 102 20.96 -11.10 26.94
N GLY A 103 20.54 -12.09 26.14
CA GLY A 103 20.50 -13.51 26.50
C GLY A 103 20.93 -14.44 25.36
N SER A 104 20.78 -15.75 25.55
CA SER A 104 21.09 -16.75 24.52
C SER A 104 19.93 -17.05 23.57
N SER A 105 18.86 -16.24 23.61
CA SER A 105 17.71 -16.32 22.72
C SER A 105 18.00 -15.79 21.32
N ALA A 106 17.08 -16.03 20.38
CA ALA A 106 17.16 -15.50 19.02
C ALA A 106 17.21 -13.96 19.04
N ALA A 107 18.14 -13.37 18.30
CA ALA A 107 18.28 -11.92 18.19
C ALA A 107 17.25 -11.30 17.24
N VAL A 108 17.20 -11.80 16.00
CA VAL A 108 16.32 -11.26 14.95
C VAL A 108 15.18 -12.20 14.60
N TRP A 109 14.06 -11.60 14.22
CA TRP A 109 12.86 -12.28 13.77
C TRP A 109 12.18 -11.49 12.66
N GLN A 110 11.46 -12.15 11.75
CA GLN A 110 10.68 -11.47 10.72
C GLN A 110 9.33 -12.14 10.53
N ASP A 111 8.32 -11.31 10.27
CA ASP A 111 7.10 -11.72 9.60
C ASP A 111 7.00 -11.12 8.20
N GLY A 112 7.00 -11.97 7.17
CA GLY A 112 6.79 -11.60 5.77
C GLY A 112 5.63 -12.33 5.12
N HIS A 113 4.66 -12.85 5.89
CA HIS A 113 3.59 -13.72 5.35
C HIS A 113 2.63 -13.03 4.38
N MET A 114 2.49 -11.71 4.47
CA MET A 114 1.51 -10.96 3.68
C MET A 114 1.96 -10.73 2.25
N ASP A 115 3.25 -10.63 1.99
CA ASP A 115 3.78 -10.41 0.65
C ASP A 115 5.11 -11.16 0.53
N PRO A 116 5.26 -12.13 -0.39
CA PRO A 116 6.51 -12.86 -0.55
C PRO A 116 7.69 -11.94 -0.88
N SER A 117 7.45 -10.71 -1.36
CA SER A 117 8.48 -9.71 -1.59
C SER A 117 8.98 -9.03 -0.30
N MET A 118 8.38 -9.28 0.88
CA MET A 118 8.85 -8.78 2.19
C MET A 118 10.23 -9.31 2.55
N LYS A 119 11.16 -8.39 2.85
CA LYS A 119 12.58 -8.66 3.07
C LYS A 119 13.07 -8.01 4.36
N PHE A 120 13.89 -8.72 5.11
CA PHE A 120 14.66 -8.17 6.23
C PHE A 120 16.15 -8.20 5.87
N VAL A 121 16.66 -7.04 5.47
CA VAL A 121 18.06 -6.85 5.08
C VAL A 121 18.83 -6.24 6.24
N MET A 122 19.95 -6.84 6.60
CA MET A 122 20.94 -6.31 7.53
C MET A 122 22.27 -6.23 6.78
N ARG A 123 22.76 -5.00 6.62
CA ARG A 123 23.96 -4.71 5.84
C ARG A 123 24.99 -4.01 6.72
N ASP A 124 26.24 -4.45 6.63
CA ASP A 124 27.38 -3.88 7.34
C ASP A 124 27.12 -3.84 8.88
N CYS A 125 26.36 -4.81 9.40
CA CYS A 125 25.96 -4.89 10.80
C CYS A 125 26.88 -5.79 11.64
N ARG A 126 26.94 -5.52 12.94
CA ARG A 126 27.71 -6.32 13.91
C ARG A 126 26.79 -6.95 14.95
N PHE A 127 27.04 -8.21 15.30
CA PHE A 127 26.27 -8.97 16.27
C PHE A 127 27.16 -9.48 17.39
N ASP A 128 26.73 -9.24 18.62
CA ASP A 128 27.37 -9.69 19.84
C ASP A 128 26.33 -10.10 20.89
N GLY A 129 26.78 -10.75 21.96
CA GLY A 129 25.93 -11.21 23.04
C GLY A 129 26.67 -12.10 24.03
N PRO A 130 25.96 -12.72 24.98
CA PRO A 130 26.54 -13.73 25.85
C PRO A 130 27.00 -14.95 25.07
N LYS A 131 27.71 -15.86 25.75
CA LYS A 131 28.12 -17.14 25.14
C LYS A 131 26.90 -17.88 24.59
N ASP A 132 27.04 -18.41 23.39
CA ASP A 132 26.04 -19.20 22.67
C ASP A 132 24.75 -18.40 22.36
N PHE A 133 24.86 -17.09 22.10
CA PHE A 133 23.73 -16.30 21.60
C PHE A 133 23.30 -16.76 20.21
N TRP A 134 22.00 -16.75 19.94
CA TRP A 134 21.42 -17.28 18.71
C TRP A 134 21.06 -16.14 17.74
N LEU A 135 21.44 -16.28 16.47
CA LEU A 135 21.27 -15.22 15.47
C LEU A 135 19.79 -14.89 15.22
N GLY A 136 18.90 -15.86 15.07
CA GLY A 136 17.50 -15.54 14.75
C GLY A 136 16.61 -16.75 14.53
N ARG A 137 15.32 -16.49 14.33
CA ARG A 137 14.29 -17.51 14.02
C ARG A 137 13.13 -16.91 13.22
N ASN A 138 12.24 -17.73 12.68
CA ASN A 138 10.97 -17.26 12.12
C ASN A 138 9.78 -18.18 12.46
N HIS A 139 8.59 -17.57 12.60
CA HIS A 139 7.31 -18.27 12.79
C HIS A 139 6.38 -18.11 11.59
N TYR A 140 6.81 -17.35 10.57
CA TYR A 140 6.07 -17.04 9.36
C TYR A 140 7.02 -17.14 8.15
N PRO A 141 6.49 -17.17 6.91
CA PRO A 141 7.29 -16.91 5.71
C PRO A 141 8.14 -15.66 5.92
N SER A 142 9.41 -15.76 5.54
CA SER A 142 10.40 -14.73 5.83
C SER A 142 11.50 -14.75 4.78
N GLN A 143 12.25 -13.67 4.69
CA GLN A 143 13.33 -13.50 3.73
C GLN A 143 14.42 -12.64 4.36
N PHE A 144 15.45 -13.30 4.90
CA PHE A 144 16.56 -12.62 5.58
C PHE A 144 17.74 -12.45 4.62
N TYR A 145 18.38 -11.28 4.67
CA TYR A 145 19.64 -11.01 3.99
C TYR A 145 20.64 -10.46 5.00
N PHE A 146 21.75 -11.15 5.18
CA PHE A 146 22.90 -10.70 5.95
C PHE A 146 24.03 -10.40 4.97
N LEU A 147 24.43 -9.13 4.87
CA LEU A 147 25.39 -8.66 3.88
C LEU A 147 26.52 -7.97 4.62
N ASN A 148 27.76 -8.44 4.44
CA ASN A 148 28.95 -7.92 5.12
C ASN A 148 28.89 -7.94 6.65
N CYS A 149 28.04 -8.79 7.25
CA CYS A 149 27.87 -8.79 8.70
C CYS A 149 29.07 -9.39 9.44
N ARG A 150 29.23 -9.01 10.70
CA ARG A 150 30.29 -9.50 11.60
C ARG A 150 29.69 -10.09 12.86
N PHE A 151 30.11 -11.30 13.21
CA PHE A 151 29.64 -12.02 14.40
C PHE A 151 30.79 -12.24 15.38
N THR A 152 30.58 -12.01 16.67
CA THR A 152 31.63 -12.36 17.66
C THR A 152 31.76 -13.87 17.82
N LYS A 153 32.88 -14.31 18.40
CA LYS A 153 33.15 -15.75 18.64
C LYS A 153 32.12 -16.44 19.54
N ARG A 154 31.27 -15.65 20.20
CA ARG A 154 30.22 -16.06 21.13
C ARG A 154 28.92 -16.49 20.43
N MET A 155 28.77 -16.23 19.14
CA MET A 155 27.61 -16.70 18.38
C MET A 155 27.55 -18.23 18.39
N ALA A 156 26.37 -18.78 18.68
CA ALA A 156 26.12 -20.22 18.66
C ALA A 156 26.26 -20.79 17.24
N ASP A 157 26.72 -22.04 17.15
CA ASP A 157 26.59 -22.84 15.93
C ASP A 157 25.15 -23.36 15.80
N LYS A 158 24.23 -22.43 15.54
CA LYS A 158 22.80 -22.69 15.46
C LYS A 158 22.20 -21.86 14.32
N PRO A 159 21.80 -22.50 13.20
CA PRO A 159 21.18 -21.80 12.07
C PRO A 159 19.90 -21.05 12.47
N ILE A 160 19.45 -20.15 11.61
CA ILE A 160 18.11 -19.54 11.73
C ILE A 160 17.08 -20.61 11.36
N LEU A 161 16.15 -20.90 12.26
CA LEU A 161 15.18 -22.00 12.10
C LEU A 161 13.74 -21.51 12.10
N VAL A 162 12.89 -22.27 11.40
CA VAL A 162 11.43 -22.18 11.49
C VAL A 162 10.98 -22.84 12.79
N VAL A 163 10.23 -22.12 13.63
CA VAL A 163 9.80 -22.61 14.96
C VAL A 163 8.35 -23.08 14.99
N SER A 164 7.59 -22.89 13.91
CA SER A 164 6.22 -23.39 13.78
C SER A 164 6.16 -24.85 13.32
N GLU A 165 5.53 -25.72 14.12
CA GLU A 165 5.12 -27.07 13.69
C GLU A 165 3.60 -27.14 13.44
N PRO A 166 3.13 -27.62 12.26
CA PRO A 166 3.80 -27.64 10.95
C PRO A 166 3.75 -26.25 10.26
N PRO A 167 4.55 -25.98 9.21
CA PRO A 167 4.38 -24.78 8.40
C PRO A 167 2.96 -24.77 7.80
N PRO A 168 2.14 -23.72 8.04
CA PRO A 168 0.73 -23.70 7.60
C PRO A 168 0.50 -23.54 6.09
N SER A 169 1.53 -23.58 5.22
CA SER A 169 1.37 -23.34 3.77
C SER A 169 1.93 -24.46 2.89
N ALA A 170 1.40 -24.56 1.66
CA ALA A 170 1.80 -25.52 0.64
C ALA A 170 3.22 -25.29 0.04
N ASP A 171 3.88 -24.17 0.36
CA ASP A 171 5.21 -23.83 -0.17
C ASP A 171 6.23 -23.59 0.94
N ALA A 172 6.92 -24.67 1.32
CA ALA A 172 7.98 -24.66 2.32
C ALA A 172 9.15 -23.73 1.94
N SER A 173 9.34 -23.41 0.65
CA SER A 173 10.47 -22.59 0.20
C SER A 173 10.39 -21.16 0.73
N LEU A 174 9.18 -20.61 0.97
CA LEU A 174 8.98 -19.25 1.46
C LEU A 174 9.47 -19.03 2.90
N TRP A 175 9.70 -20.12 3.64
CA TRP A 175 10.13 -20.12 5.04
C TRP A 175 11.66 -20.18 5.19
N GLU A 176 12.35 -20.75 4.20
CA GLU A 176 13.77 -21.08 4.24
C GLU A 176 14.68 -20.02 3.56
N ARG A 177 14.12 -18.89 3.16
CA ARG A 177 14.87 -17.84 2.44
C ARG A 177 15.80 -17.07 3.39
N LYS A 178 17.04 -17.53 3.49
CA LYS A 178 18.11 -16.99 4.34
C LYS A 178 19.38 -16.82 3.51
N TYR A 179 19.74 -15.57 3.23
CA TYR A 179 20.84 -15.25 2.34
C TYR A 179 21.99 -14.57 3.08
N PHE A 180 23.19 -15.03 2.79
CA PHE A 180 24.44 -14.54 3.36
C PHE A 180 25.40 -14.16 2.24
N LEU A 181 26.11 -13.06 2.43
CA LEU A 181 27.23 -12.66 1.58
C LEU A 181 28.30 -11.95 2.41
N ASN A 182 29.55 -12.39 2.28
CA ASN A 182 30.73 -11.77 2.92
C ASN A 182 30.56 -11.59 4.44
N CYS A 183 29.87 -12.54 5.07
CA CYS A 183 29.65 -12.54 6.50
C CYS A 183 30.76 -13.33 7.20
N HIS A 184 31.24 -12.84 8.35
CA HIS A 184 32.35 -13.48 9.06
C HIS A 184 32.16 -13.50 10.57
N ARG A 185 32.58 -14.62 11.19
CA ARG A 185 32.58 -14.83 12.64
C ARG A 185 34.01 -14.87 13.17
N GLU A 186 34.26 -14.17 14.27
CA GLU A 186 35.57 -14.19 14.93
C GLU A 186 35.98 -15.61 15.34
N GLY A 187 37.10 -16.12 14.82
CA GLY A 187 37.58 -17.47 15.12
C GLY A 187 37.03 -18.56 14.19
N GLY A 188 36.47 -18.20 13.04
CA GLY A 188 36.10 -19.13 11.97
C GLY A 188 34.61 -19.14 11.66
N ASP A 189 34.28 -19.29 10.38
CA ASP A 189 32.90 -19.28 9.90
C ASP A 189 32.25 -20.66 10.05
N TYR A 190 30.96 -20.68 10.38
CA TYR A 190 30.15 -21.90 10.37
C TYR A 190 29.64 -22.16 8.96
N ALA A 191 29.50 -23.44 8.59
CA ALA A 191 29.13 -23.83 7.23
C ALA A 191 27.74 -23.33 6.80
N TRP A 192 26.82 -23.16 7.76
CA TRP A 192 25.42 -22.83 7.46
C TRP A 192 25.17 -21.38 7.02
N PHE A 193 26.13 -20.47 7.19
CA PHE A 193 26.05 -19.10 6.68
C PHE A 193 27.03 -18.82 5.54
N ALA A 194 27.53 -19.86 4.86
CA ALA A 194 28.34 -19.68 3.66
C ALA A 194 27.60 -18.84 2.61
N ASP A 195 28.38 -18.08 1.82
CA ASP A 195 27.84 -17.20 0.78
C ASP A 195 26.90 -17.95 -0.17
N ASN A 196 25.65 -17.49 -0.23
CA ASN A 196 24.58 -18.12 -1.01
C ASN A 196 23.63 -17.11 -1.67
N LEU A 197 24.01 -15.83 -1.74
CA LEU A 197 23.16 -14.76 -2.31
C LEU A 197 22.73 -15.04 -3.76
N ASN A 198 23.53 -15.78 -4.52
CA ASN A 198 23.18 -16.22 -5.88
C ASN A 198 21.98 -17.17 -5.95
N GLN A 199 21.51 -17.71 -4.83
CA GLN A 199 20.31 -18.54 -4.73
C GLN A 199 19.05 -17.71 -4.43
N ALA A 200 19.20 -16.42 -4.13
CA ALA A 200 18.05 -15.53 -3.98
C ALA A 200 17.33 -15.35 -5.32
N GLU A 201 16.02 -15.12 -5.24
CA GLU A 201 15.20 -14.83 -6.42
C GLU A 201 15.77 -13.63 -7.18
N GLY A 202 16.01 -13.80 -8.48
CA GLY A 202 16.67 -12.78 -9.32
C GLY A 202 18.18 -12.66 -9.16
N ALA A 203 18.79 -13.41 -8.22
CA ALA A 203 20.24 -13.41 -7.93
C ALA A 203 20.85 -12.00 -7.85
N PRO A 204 20.30 -11.09 -7.01
CA PRO A 204 20.75 -9.72 -6.94
C PRO A 204 22.20 -9.61 -6.48
N THR A 205 22.93 -8.66 -7.05
CA THR A 205 24.24 -8.24 -6.58
C THR A 205 24.12 -7.40 -5.31
N ILE A 206 25.18 -7.33 -4.51
CA ILE A 206 25.21 -6.50 -3.28
C ILE A 206 24.96 -5.01 -3.55
N THR A 207 25.29 -4.52 -4.75
CA THR A 207 25.06 -3.13 -5.17
C THR A 207 23.61 -2.87 -5.55
N GLU A 208 22.87 -3.89 -5.98
CA GLU A 208 21.44 -3.79 -6.28
C GLU A 208 20.59 -3.79 -4.99
N ILE A 209 21.08 -4.43 -3.91
CA ILE A 209 20.40 -4.49 -2.61
C ILE A 209 20.54 -3.15 -1.87
N THR A 210 19.70 -2.22 -2.31
CA THR A 210 19.47 -0.89 -1.73
C THR A 210 18.19 -0.90 -0.90
N PRO A 211 17.95 0.11 -0.04
CA PRO A 211 16.66 0.25 0.65
C PRO A 211 15.49 0.27 -0.33
N ARG A 212 15.63 0.98 -1.46
CA ARG A 212 14.60 1.01 -2.50
C ARG A 212 14.28 -0.37 -3.06
N TRP A 213 15.29 -1.20 -3.32
CA TRP A 213 15.09 -2.58 -3.76
C TRP A 213 14.43 -3.42 -2.67
N THR A 214 14.87 -3.25 -1.42
CA THR A 214 14.29 -3.94 -0.28
C THR A 214 12.80 -3.67 -0.20
N PHE A 215 12.38 -2.41 -0.29
CA PHE A 215 10.98 -1.98 -0.27
C PHE A 215 10.25 -2.16 -1.61
N ASP A 216 10.79 -2.94 -2.56
CA ASP A 216 10.14 -3.23 -3.84
C ASP A 216 9.78 -1.96 -4.64
N GLY A 217 10.63 -0.94 -4.56
CA GLY A 217 10.41 0.37 -5.18
C GLY A 217 9.32 1.25 -4.54
N ARG A 218 8.67 0.77 -3.47
CA ARG A 218 7.58 1.48 -2.76
C ARG A 218 8.04 2.70 -2.00
N TRP A 219 9.25 2.63 -1.44
CA TRP A 219 9.85 3.70 -0.66
C TRP A 219 11.35 3.76 -0.90
N ASN A 220 11.91 4.96 -0.92
CA ASN A 220 13.35 5.16 -0.92
C ASN A 220 13.70 6.20 0.17
N PRO A 221 14.11 5.76 1.38
CA PRO A 221 14.46 6.67 2.47
C PRO A 221 15.73 7.47 2.17
N GLU A 222 16.58 7.00 1.26
CA GLU A 222 17.85 7.64 0.88
C GLU A 222 17.72 8.57 -0.33
N ARG A 223 16.50 8.79 -0.83
CA ARG A 223 16.29 9.69 -1.99
C ARG A 223 16.65 11.13 -1.63
N THR A 224 17.27 11.82 -2.58
CA THR A 224 17.69 13.22 -2.45
C THR A 224 17.07 14.12 -3.52
N ASP A 225 16.32 13.55 -4.46
CA ASP A 225 15.68 14.31 -5.55
C ASP A 225 14.79 15.42 -4.98
N PRO A 226 14.90 16.68 -5.45
CA PRO A 226 14.07 17.76 -4.94
C PRO A 226 12.59 17.50 -5.25
N VAL A 227 11.73 18.11 -4.44
CA VAL A 227 10.29 18.17 -4.73
C VAL A 227 10.08 18.87 -6.06
N LYS A 228 9.14 18.38 -6.87
CA LYS A 228 8.81 18.98 -8.17
C LYS A 228 7.38 19.48 -8.17
N VAL A 229 7.13 20.52 -8.96
CA VAL A 229 5.77 20.89 -9.37
C VAL A 229 5.44 20.05 -10.59
N ASP A 230 4.45 19.18 -10.47
CA ASP A 230 4.02 18.31 -11.56
C ASP A 230 3.11 19.07 -12.51
N ARG A 231 2.11 19.78 -11.98
CA ARG A 231 1.07 20.45 -12.76
C ARG A 231 0.58 21.72 -12.09
N VAL A 232 0.08 22.65 -12.91
CA VAL A 232 -0.60 23.86 -12.42
C VAL A 232 -1.89 24.02 -13.20
N TYR A 233 -2.97 24.31 -12.49
CA TYR A 233 -4.26 24.63 -13.08
C TYR A 233 -4.77 25.98 -12.61
N THR A 234 -5.60 26.61 -13.42
CA THR A 234 -6.38 27.79 -13.04
C THR A 234 -7.87 27.51 -13.10
N GLN A 235 -8.61 27.91 -12.07
CA GLN A 235 -10.06 27.79 -12.00
C GLN A 235 -10.66 29.08 -11.46
N LYS A 236 -11.35 29.86 -12.29
CA LYS A 236 -11.90 31.16 -11.89
C LYS A 236 -10.79 32.07 -11.32
N ASP A 237 -10.77 32.26 -10.00
CA ASP A 237 -9.81 33.10 -9.26
C ASP A 237 -9.01 32.24 -8.26
N THR A 238 -8.74 30.98 -8.62
CA THR A 238 -7.82 30.10 -7.89
C THR A 238 -6.77 29.46 -8.80
N ILE A 239 -5.56 29.33 -8.27
CA ILE A 239 -4.45 28.57 -8.84
C ILE A 239 -4.30 27.28 -8.05
N HIS A 240 -4.24 26.15 -8.74
CA HIS A 240 -4.10 24.82 -8.15
C HIS A 240 -2.72 24.28 -8.55
N VAL A 241 -1.84 24.08 -7.58
CA VAL A 241 -0.48 23.59 -7.80
C VAL A 241 -0.40 22.15 -7.28
N TYR A 242 -0.03 21.22 -8.15
CA TYR A 242 0.18 19.82 -7.82
C TYR A 242 1.66 19.52 -7.74
N PHE A 243 2.09 18.92 -6.64
CA PHE A 243 3.46 18.52 -6.39
C PHE A 243 3.68 17.03 -6.61
N SER A 244 4.93 16.65 -6.83
CA SER A 244 5.37 15.26 -6.98
C SER A 244 5.21 14.40 -5.74
N GLU A 245 4.83 15.00 -4.60
CA GLU A 245 4.58 14.36 -3.32
C GLU A 245 3.83 15.28 -2.35
N ARG A 246 3.40 14.71 -1.21
CA ARG A 246 2.68 15.47 -0.19
C ARG A 246 3.63 16.36 0.58
N LEU A 247 3.24 17.60 0.80
CA LEU A 247 4.09 18.62 1.41
C LEU A 247 3.43 19.28 2.62
N SER A 248 4.25 19.81 3.52
CA SER A 248 3.82 20.64 4.66
C SER A 248 4.70 21.90 4.78
N GLY A 249 4.20 22.94 5.44
CA GLY A 249 4.86 24.25 5.57
C GLY A 249 4.45 25.23 4.48
N ALA A 250 3.21 25.17 3.99
CA ALA A 250 2.73 25.96 2.86
C ALA A 250 2.32 27.39 3.22
N ASP A 251 2.16 27.70 4.51
CA ASP A 251 1.66 28.97 5.04
C ASP A 251 2.59 30.18 4.75
N HIS A 252 3.79 29.92 4.25
CA HIS A 252 4.76 30.93 3.83
C HIS A 252 4.94 31.02 2.31
N LEU A 253 4.13 30.30 1.53
CA LEU A 253 4.22 30.26 0.08
C LEU A 253 3.29 31.26 -0.59
N GLU A 254 3.79 31.86 -1.66
CA GLU A 254 3.02 32.70 -2.56
C GLU A 254 3.36 32.31 -4.01
N VAL A 255 2.36 32.33 -4.88
CA VAL A 255 2.61 32.24 -6.33
C VAL A 255 2.84 33.64 -6.88
N LEU A 256 3.98 33.86 -7.55
CA LEU A 256 4.25 35.05 -8.34
C LEU A 256 3.55 34.93 -9.69
N ARG A 257 2.79 35.95 -10.07
CA ARG A 257 2.05 36.02 -11.34
C ARG A 257 2.75 36.91 -12.36
N ALA A 258 2.33 36.81 -13.62
CA ALA A 258 2.96 37.55 -14.72
C ALA A 258 2.83 39.08 -14.65
N ASP A 259 1.81 39.58 -13.97
CA ASP A 259 1.63 41.00 -13.68
C ASP A 259 2.49 41.51 -12.50
N GLY A 260 3.33 40.64 -11.91
CA GLY A 260 4.18 40.94 -10.76
C GLY A 260 3.46 40.88 -9.40
N SER A 261 2.16 40.65 -9.39
CA SER A 261 1.41 40.46 -8.15
C SER A 261 1.61 39.07 -7.57
N LYS A 262 1.18 38.90 -6.32
CA LYS A 262 1.32 37.66 -5.57
C LYS A 262 -0.04 37.05 -5.28
N ALA A 263 -0.08 35.73 -5.30
CA ALA A 263 -1.21 34.89 -5.03
C ALA A 263 -0.99 34.16 -3.69
N PRO A 264 -1.64 34.63 -2.60
CA PRO A 264 -1.59 33.99 -1.29
C PRO A 264 -2.10 32.54 -1.29
N PHE A 265 -1.52 31.73 -0.41
CA PHE A 265 -1.99 30.38 -0.12
C PHE A 265 -3.42 30.39 0.46
N LEU A 266 -4.25 29.43 0.02
CA LEU A 266 -5.65 29.27 0.41
C LEU A 266 -5.91 27.94 1.14
N GLY A 267 -5.20 26.86 0.77
CA GLY A 267 -5.39 25.56 1.40
C GLY A 267 -4.67 24.41 0.68
N GLY A 268 -4.76 23.21 1.24
CA GLY A 268 -4.09 22.02 0.73
C GLY A 268 -2.90 21.52 1.56
N GLU A 269 -2.68 22.10 2.74
CA GLU A 269 -1.63 21.71 3.67
C GLU A 269 -1.66 20.20 3.97
N GLY A 270 -0.49 19.55 3.93
CA GLY A 270 -0.36 18.11 4.15
C GLY A 270 -0.73 17.25 2.92
N THR A 271 -1.06 17.87 1.78
CA THR A 271 -1.42 17.17 0.54
C THR A 271 -0.42 17.45 -0.58
N ARG A 272 -0.64 16.87 -1.77
CA ARG A 272 0.08 17.24 -3.00
C ARG A 272 -0.51 18.44 -3.70
N HIS A 273 -1.71 18.87 -3.31
CA HIS A 273 -2.52 19.82 -4.06
C HIS A 273 -2.73 21.07 -3.24
N PHE A 274 -1.99 22.12 -3.58
CA PHE A 274 -2.13 23.41 -2.93
C PHE A 274 -2.99 24.33 -3.78
N VAL A 275 -3.80 25.13 -3.11
CA VAL A 275 -4.67 26.12 -3.72
C VAL A 275 -4.19 27.50 -3.29
N PHE A 276 -4.11 28.41 -4.25
CA PHE A 276 -3.78 29.82 -4.06
C PHE A 276 -4.88 30.68 -4.68
N THR A 277 -5.02 31.93 -4.27
CA THR A 277 -5.96 32.88 -4.90
C THR A 277 -5.39 33.44 -6.20
N GLY A 278 -6.24 33.88 -7.14
CA GLY A 278 -5.81 34.47 -8.42
C GLY A 278 -5.71 33.47 -9.59
N GLY A 279 -4.91 33.85 -10.61
CA GLY A 279 -4.62 33.01 -11.78
C GLY A 279 -5.60 33.16 -12.94
N THR A 280 -5.72 34.38 -13.48
CA THR A 280 -6.48 34.64 -14.70
C THR A 280 -5.62 34.47 -15.95
N GLU A 281 -6.24 34.41 -17.14
CA GLU A 281 -5.49 34.37 -18.42
C GLU A 281 -4.54 35.58 -18.58
N ASP A 282 -4.93 36.75 -18.06
CA ASP A 282 -4.13 37.99 -18.13
C ASP A 282 -3.02 38.05 -17.08
N SER A 283 -3.13 37.24 -16.01
CA SER A 283 -2.17 37.19 -14.90
C SER A 283 -1.88 35.73 -14.52
N PRO A 284 -1.25 34.96 -15.42
CA PRO A 284 -0.97 33.56 -15.19
C PRO A 284 0.10 33.37 -14.11
N PRO A 285 0.08 32.23 -13.40
CA PRO A 285 1.13 31.90 -12.44
C PRO A 285 2.46 31.65 -13.17
N LEU A 286 3.55 32.22 -12.65
CA LEU A 286 4.90 32.11 -13.24
C LEU A 286 5.86 31.30 -12.38
N ALA A 287 5.85 31.52 -11.08
CA ALA A 287 6.79 30.91 -10.15
C ALA A 287 6.15 30.81 -8.77
N ILE A 288 6.66 29.91 -7.94
CA ILE A 288 6.35 29.87 -6.52
C ILE A 288 7.54 30.45 -5.74
N GLN A 289 7.25 31.29 -4.76
CA GLN A 289 8.23 32.00 -3.94
C GLN A 289 7.79 32.05 -2.47
N GLY A 290 8.69 32.48 -1.61
CA GLY A 290 8.51 32.48 -0.16
C GLY A 290 9.66 31.76 0.52
N ASP A 291 9.48 31.42 1.80
CA ASP A 291 10.40 30.54 2.51
C ASP A 291 10.17 29.08 2.09
N THR A 292 10.56 28.78 0.85
CA THR A 292 10.44 27.44 0.26
C THR A 292 11.35 26.40 0.92
N GLU A 293 12.21 26.82 1.85
CA GLU A 293 13.04 25.94 2.68
C GLU A 293 12.23 25.34 3.83
N ARG A 294 11.12 25.98 4.23
CA ARG A 294 10.16 25.40 5.19
C ARG A 294 9.17 24.44 4.54
N LEU A 295 8.94 24.57 3.24
CA LEU A 295 8.13 23.61 2.49
C LEU A 295 8.87 22.29 2.40
N SER A 296 8.33 21.27 3.06
CA SER A 296 9.00 19.98 3.22
C SER A 296 8.11 18.85 2.72
N ALA A 297 8.70 17.93 1.96
CA ALA A 297 8.08 16.64 1.70
C ALA A 297 7.82 15.89 3.01
N ILE A 298 6.59 15.44 3.21
CA ILE A 298 6.19 14.76 4.45
C ILE A 298 6.60 13.29 4.45
N THR A 299 6.75 12.67 3.27
CA THR A 299 7.12 11.25 3.18
C THR A 299 8.54 11.06 3.68
N ALA A 300 8.70 10.20 4.70
CA ALA A 300 9.93 10.04 5.45
C ALA A 300 11.15 9.79 4.54
N ALA A 301 12.23 10.52 4.80
CA ALA A 301 13.53 10.39 4.15
C ALA A 301 14.61 10.87 5.12
N LEU A 302 15.86 10.47 4.89
CA LEU A 302 17.01 10.87 5.69
C LEU A 302 17.34 12.36 5.64
N GLN A 303 16.81 13.05 4.64
CA GLN A 303 16.99 14.48 4.48
C GLN A 303 15.62 15.08 4.20
N THR A 304 15.34 16.20 4.87
CA THR A 304 14.23 17.07 4.49
C THR A 304 14.44 17.54 3.06
N ARG A 305 13.42 17.37 2.21
CA ARG A 305 13.47 17.80 0.81
C ARG A 305 12.44 18.88 0.60
N GLY A 306 12.91 20.03 0.12
CA GLY A 306 12.08 21.15 -0.27
C GLY A 306 12.02 21.36 -1.77
N LEU A 307 11.30 22.40 -2.16
CA LEU A 307 11.08 22.78 -3.55
C LEU A 307 12.08 23.86 -4.03
N GLY A 308 12.61 24.67 -3.11
CA GLY A 308 13.33 25.90 -3.48
C GLY A 308 12.46 26.88 -4.28
N LYS A 309 13.02 28.03 -4.69
CA LYS A 309 12.33 28.94 -5.62
C LYS A 309 12.23 28.27 -6.99
N THR A 310 11.00 28.01 -7.43
CA THR A 310 10.75 27.19 -8.62
C THR A 310 9.87 27.91 -9.63
N ARG A 311 10.26 27.86 -10.91
CA ARG A 311 9.42 28.29 -12.03
C ARG A 311 8.31 27.26 -12.22
N LEU A 312 7.07 27.73 -12.33
CA LEU A 312 5.92 26.86 -12.53
C LEU A 312 5.82 26.44 -14.01
N PRO A 313 5.34 25.22 -14.30
CA PRO A 313 4.92 24.86 -15.65
C PRO A 313 3.76 25.75 -16.10
N ALA A 314 3.48 25.78 -17.41
CA ALA A 314 2.34 26.52 -17.93
C ALA A 314 1.04 26.02 -17.27
N ALA A 315 0.23 26.95 -16.78
CA ALA A 315 -1.03 26.60 -16.16
C ALA A 315 -2.06 26.16 -17.22
N GLU A 316 -2.72 25.04 -16.96
CA GLU A 316 -3.82 24.54 -17.77
C GLU A 316 -5.16 25.00 -17.19
N PRO A 317 -6.19 25.27 -18.01
CA PRO A 317 -7.53 25.52 -17.48
C PRO A 317 -8.05 24.29 -16.71
N TRP A 318 -8.67 24.53 -15.55
CA TRP A 318 -9.28 23.48 -14.78
C TRP A 318 -10.45 22.85 -15.54
N LYS A 319 -10.33 21.55 -15.82
CA LYS A 319 -11.38 20.75 -16.45
C LYS A 319 -11.86 19.68 -15.47
N PRO A 320 -13.01 19.89 -14.78
CA PRO A 320 -13.61 18.86 -13.94
C PRO A 320 -13.98 17.65 -14.80
N ILE A 321 -13.78 16.46 -14.27
CA ILE A 321 -14.15 15.19 -14.89
C ILE A 321 -15.14 14.52 -13.96
N LYS A 322 -16.38 14.31 -14.42
CA LYS A 322 -17.39 13.59 -13.65
C LYS A 322 -17.29 12.09 -13.95
N VAL A 323 -16.98 11.32 -12.91
CA VAL A 323 -16.89 9.86 -12.95
C VAL A 323 -18.10 9.28 -12.21
N VAL A 324 -19.00 8.61 -12.93
CA VAL A 324 -20.16 7.94 -12.32
C VAL A 324 -19.89 6.46 -12.17
N LEU A 325 -20.13 5.91 -10.98
CA LEU A 325 -19.99 4.48 -10.71
C LEU A 325 -21.37 3.84 -10.64
N VAL A 326 -21.54 2.70 -11.31
CA VAL A 326 -22.74 1.86 -11.21
C VAL A 326 -22.35 0.41 -10.93
N GLY A 327 -23.13 -0.23 -10.07
CA GLY A 327 -22.85 -1.60 -9.69
C GLY A 327 -23.63 -2.08 -8.46
N ASP A 328 -23.09 -3.12 -7.84
CA ASP A 328 -23.67 -3.82 -6.69
C ASP A 328 -23.03 -3.41 -5.35
N SER A 329 -23.20 -4.24 -4.30
CA SER A 329 -22.69 -3.96 -2.96
C SER A 329 -21.16 -3.92 -2.86
N THR A 330 -20.45 -4.54 -3.80
CA THR A 330 -18.98 -4.49 -3.83
C THR A 330 -18.44 -3.17 -4.39
N VAL A 331 -19.32 -2.33 -4.98
CA VAL A 331 -19.01 -0.98 -5.46
C VAL A 331 -19.63 0.10 -4.58
N ALA A 332 -20.82 -0.16 -4.04
CA ALA A 332 -21.65 0.83 -3.35
C ALA A 332 -21.01 1.46 -2.10
N SER A 333 -21.28 2.73 -1.88
CA SER A 333 -21.00 3.41 -0.62
C SER A 333 -22.09 3.09 0.40
N ASN A 334 -21.69 2.68 1.61
CA ASN A 334 -22.58 2.46 2.74
C ASN A 334 -22.44 3.58 3.78
N PRO A 335 -23.41 3.74 4.69
CA PRO A 335 -23.30 4.63 5.83
C PRO A 335 -22.03 4.38 6.68
N PRO A 336 -21.45 5.40 7.33
CA PRO A 336 -20.18 5.28 8.07
C PRO A 336 -20.18 4.24 9.21
N ASP A 337 -21.35 3.95 9.78
CA ASP A 337 -21.56 2.94 10.83
C ASP A 337 -21.69 1.52 10.28
N ASN A 338 -21.74 1.35 8.95
CA ASN A 338 -21.70 0.04 8.32
C ASN A 338 -20.26 -0.48 8.30
N GLN A 339 -20.08 -1.72 8.79
CA GLN A 339 -18.79 -2.42 8.75
C GLN A 339 -18.28 -2.69 7.33
N TYR A 340 -19.17 -2.64 6.33
CA TYR A 340 -18.85 -2.91 4.93
C TYR A 340 -18.81 -1.65 4.07
N GLN A 341 -17.85 -1.58 3.16
CA GLN A 341 -17.81 -0.60 2.07
C GLN A 341 -17.55 -1.30 0.74
N GLY A 342 -18.12 -0.79 -0.35
CA GLY A 342 -17.70 -1.15 -1.70
C GLY A 342 -16.49 -0.33 -2.12
N TRP A 343 -15.70 -0.82 -3.07
CA TRP A 343 -14.49 -0.12 -3.52
C TRP A 343 -14.77 1.27 -4.12
N GLY A 344 -15.97 1.46 -4.70
CA GLY A 344 -16.39 2.76 -5.23
C GLY A 344 -16.54 3.85 -4.17
N TRP A 345 -16.64 3.49 -2.88
CA TRP A 345 -16.61 4.43 -1.76
C TRP A 345 -15.27 5.16 -1.67
N ALA A 346 -14.16 4.44 -1.89
CA ALA A 346 -12.81 4.97 -1.74
C ALA A 346 -12.18 5.46 -3.05
N LEU A 347 -12.79 5.22 -4.22
CA LEU A 347 -12.17 5.59 -5.50
C LEU A 347 -11.84 7.09 -5.58
N GLY A 348 -12.69 7.96 -5.03
CA GLY A 348 -12.44 9.40 -5.02
C GLY A 348 -11.21 9.80 -4.20
N GLU A 349 -10.81 8.98 -3.21
CA GLU A 349 -9.57 9.19 -2.44
C GLU A 349 -8.33 8.92 -3.28
N MET A 350 -8.46 8.13 -4.36
CA MET A 350 -7.37 7.74 -5.27
C MET A 350 -7.13 8.75 -6.39
N LEU A 351 -7.97 9.78 -6.52
CA LEU A 351 -7.98 10.70 -7.65
C LEU A 351 -7.74 12.15 -7.19
N ASP A 352 -7.12 12.94 -8.06
CA ASP A 352 -6.98 14.37 -7.89
C ASP A 352 -8.38 15.02 -7.91
N SER A 353 -8.46 16.22 -7.33
CA SER A 353 -9.73 16.92 -7.14
C SER A 353 -10.42 17.39 -8.42
N ARG A 354 -9.83 17.23 -9.61
CA ARG A 354 -10.55 17.44 -10.89
C ARG A 354 -11.55 16.32 -11.11
N ALA A 355 -11.31 15.13 -10.57
CA ALA A 355 -12.27 14.04 -10.64
C ALA A 355 -13.36 14.19 -9.57
N GLN A 356 -14.61 14.32 -10.02
CA GLN A 356 -15.78 14.21 -9.16
C GLN A 356 -16.37 12.80 -9.29
N VAL A 357 -16.16 11.97 -8.26
CA VAL A 357 -16.75 10.63 -8.22
C VAL A 357 -18.18 10.69 -7.66
N VAL A 358 -19.13 10.24 -8.46
CA VAL A 358 -20.54 10.08 -8.08
C VAL A 358 -20.88 8.58 -8.06
N ASN A 359 -20.89 7.99 -6.87
CA ASN A 359 -21.17 6.57 -6.71
C ASN A 359 -22.68 6.30 -6.61
N LEU A 360 -23.27 5.73 -7.66
CA LEU A 360 -24.69 5.35 -7.73
C LEU A 360 -24.90 3.84 -7.68
N ALA A 361 -23.85 3.06 -7.41
CA ALA A 361 -23.96 1.64 -7.14
C ALA A 361 -24.87 1.38 -5.92
N ALA A 362 -25.53 0.23 -5.91
CA ALA A 362 -26.54 -0.07 -4.91
C ALA A 362 -26.50 -1.54 -4.48
N ASN A 363 -26.57 -1.75 -3.17
CA ASN A 363 -26.53 -3.09 -2.57
C ASN A 363 -27.60 -4.03 -3.16
N GLY A 364 -27.19 -5.25 -3.50
CA GLY A 364 -28.09 -6.31 -3.97
C GLY A 364 -28.61 -6.14 -5.40
N ARG A 365 -28.10 -5.17 -6.17
CA ARG A 365 -28.52 -4.96 -7.56
C ARG A 365 -27.72 -5.84 -8.52
N SER A 366 -28.38 -6.27 -9.59
CA SER A 366 -27.79 -6.99 -10.71
C SER A 366 -27.80 -6.11 -11.96
N SER A 367 -27.17 -6.58 -13.05
CA SER A 367 -27.19 -5.89 -14.34
C SER A 367 -28.63 -5.60 -14.82
N LYS A 368 -29.58 -6.49 -14.51
CA LYS A 368 -31.01 -6.38 -14.83
C LYS A 368 -31.76 -5.49 -13.84
N SER A 369 -31.67 -5.78 -12.54
CA SER A 369 -32.52 -5.09 -11.56
C SER A 369 -32.16 -3.60 -11.44
N PHE A 370 -30.90 -3.22 -11.65
CA PHE A 370 -30.47 -1.82 -11.65
C PHE A 370 -31.19 -1.00 -12.74
N ARG A 371 -31.44 -1.60 -13.92
CA ARG A 371 -32.23 -0.97 -14.99
C ARG A 371 -33.71 -0.92 -14.62
N ASN A 372 -34.27 -2.03 -14.18
CA ASN A 372 -35.70 -2.13 -13.84
C ASN A 372 -36.12 -1.15 -12.75
N GLU A 373 -35.22 -0.82 -11.82
CA GLU A 373 -35.44 0.16 -10.77
C GLU A 373 -35.23 1.63 -11.21
N GLY A 374 -34.93 1.89 -12.48
CA GLY A 374 -34.68 3.24 -13.02
C GLY A 374 -33.39 3.89 -12.50
N ARG A 375 -32.46 3.10 -11.94
CA ARG A 375 -31.17 3.63 -11.43
C ARG A 375 -30.22 3.99 -12.56
N TRP A 376 -30.33 3.31 -13.68
CA TRP A 376 -29.55 3.64 -14.87
C TRP A 376 -29.89 5.03 -15.42
N ASP A 377 -31.18 5.37 -15.48
CA ASP A 377 -31.62 6.70 -15.94
C ASP A 377 -31.07 7.81 -15.02
N LYS A 378 -30.98 7.55 -13.72
CA LYS A 378 -30.34 8.46 -12.76
C LYS A 378 -28.84 8.61 -13.02
N ALA A 379 -28.15 7.52 -13.36
CA ALA A 379 -26.73 7.57 -13.70
C ALA A 379 -26.46 8.37 -14.99
N LEU A 380 -27.31 8.23 -16.01
CA LEU A 380 -27.22 9.05 -17.22
C LEU A 380 -27.56 10.52 -16.96
N ALA A 381 -28.53 10.79 -16.08
CA ALA A 381 -28.93 12.15 -15.71
C ALA A 381 -27.81 12.96 -15.03
N GLU A 382 -26.81 12.29 -14.44
CA GLU A 382 -25.61 12.96 -13.91
C GLU A 382 -24.73 13.59 -14.99
N LYS A 383 -24.93 13.25 -16.27
CA LYS A 383 -24.09 13.68 -17.40
C LYS A 383 -22.60 13.38 -17.17
N PRO A 384 -22.25 12.11 -16.94
CA PRO A 384 -20.86 11.71 -16.71
C PRO A 384 -19.96 11.96 -17.92
N ASP A 385 -18.70 12.27 -17.68
CA ASP A 385 -17.63 12.14 -18.68
C ASP A 385 -17.19 10.67 -18.80
N VAL A 386 -17.20 9.94 -17.67
CA VAL A 386 -16.83 8.53 -17.57
C VAL A 386 -17.87 7.78 -16.74
N VAL A 387 -18.28 6.58 -17.19
CA VAL A 387 -19.14 5.68 -16.42
C VAL A 387 -18.43 4.36 -16.21
N ILE A 388 -18.20 3.99 -14.95
CA ILE A 388 -17.57 2.72 -14.57
C ILE A 388 -18.66 1.75 -14.13
N ILE A 389 -18.73 0.59 -14.79
CA ILE A 389 -19.84 -0.36 -14.70
C ILE A 389 -19.32 -1.71 -14.20
N GLN A 390 -19.79 -2.15 -13.03
CA GLN A 390 -19.46 -3.47 -12.48
C GLN A 390 -20.71 -4.21 -11.99
N PHE A 391 -20.99 -5.38 -12.56
CA PHE A 391 -22.06 -6.28 -12.12
C PHE A 391 -21.60 -7.74 -12.17
N GLY A 392 -22.43 -8.65 -11.66
CA GLY A 392 -22.15 -10.08 -11.66
C GLY A 392 -22.60 -10.77 -10.38
N HIS A 393 -22.28 -10.22 -9.20
CA HIS A 393 -22.53 -10.93 -7.92
C HIS A 393 -24.00 -11.31 -7.70
N ASN A 394 -24.92 -10.41 -8.07
CA ASN A 394 -26.37 -10.62 -7.93
C ASN A 394 -27.03 -11.13 -9.22
N ASP A 395 -26.27 -11.23 -10.31
CA ASP A 395 -26.71 -11.84 -11.56
C ASP A 395 -26.62 -13.38 -11.49
N ASN A 396 -25.74 -13.89 -10.62
CA ASN A 396 -25.54 -15.31 -10.32
C ASN A 396 -26.87 -16.05 -10.06
N LEU A 397 -26.98 -17.29 -10.55
CA LEU A 397 -28.09 -18.19 -10.25
C LEU A 397 -28.34 -18.35 -8.72
N GLY A 398 -29.60 -18.37 -8.32
CA GLY A 398 -30.06 -18.45 -6.92
C GLY A 398 -30.23 -17.10 -6.19
N LYS A 399 -30.22 -15.98 -6.91
CA LYS A 399 -30.44 -14.61 -6.40
C LYS A 399 -31.87 -14.08 -6.60
N GLY A 400 -32.75 -14.87 -7.20
CA GLY A 400 -34.13 -14.57 -7.53
C GLY A 400 -34.32 -14.09 -8.98
N ILE A 401 -35.44 -14.46 -9.61
CA ILE A 401 -35.76 -14.19 -11.03
C ILE A 401 -35.71 -12.71 -11.43
N GLU A 402 -35.92 -11.81 -10.46
CA GLU A 402 -35.84 -10.36 -10.65
C GLU A 402 -34.40 -9.85 -10.81
N ARG A 403 -33.41 -10.64 -10.38
CA ARG A 403 -31.99 -10.27 -10.38
C ARG A 403 -31.16 -11.14 -11.31
N GLU A 404 -31.42 -12.44 -11.33
CA GLU A 404 -30.62 -13.42 -12.07
C GLU A 404 -30.57 -13.13 -13.57
N THR A 405 -29.38 -13.23 -14.16
CA THR A 405 -29.16 -13.15 -15.60
C THR A 405 -28.13 -14.18 -16.05
N ASP A 406 -28.33 -14.72 -17.26
CA ASP A 406 -27.41 -15.70 -17.86
C ASP A 406 -26.17 -14.99 -18.44
N PRO A 407 -24.93 -15.41 -18.09
CA PRO A 407 -23.69 -14.88 -18.65
C PRO A 407 -23.29 -15.48 -20.00
N GLY A 408 -24.04 -16.45 -20.52
CA GLY A 408 -23.82 -17.06 -21.84
C GLY A 408 -23.79 -16.04 -22.98
N GLU A 409 -23.31 -16.46 -24.16
CA GLU A 409 -23.13 -15.59 -25.34
C GLU A 409 -24.37 -14.78 -25.72
N HIS A 410 -25.55 -15.40 -25.61
CA HIS A 410 -26.87 -14.81 -25.87
C HIS A 410 -27.66 -14.49 -24.59
N GLY A 411 -27.00 -14.53 -23.44
CA GLY A 411 -27.61 -14.31 -22.14
C GLY A 411 -27.83 -12.82 -21.83
N PHE A 412 -28.85 -12.56 -21.00
CA PHE A 412 -29.24 -11.19 -20.64
C PHE A 412 -28.14 -10.40 -19.92
N PHE A 413 -27.18 -11.05 -19.28
CA PHE A 413 -26.05 -10.35 -18.64
C PHE A 413 -25.24 -9.59 -19.69
N ARG A 414 -24.81 -10.29 -20.76
CA ARG A 414 -24.04 -9.69 -21.85
C ARG A 414 -24.85 -8.63 -22.59
N GLU A 415 -26.13 -8.90 -22.85
CA GLU A 415 -27.04 -7.91 -23.46
C GLU A 415 -27.09 -6.61 -22.62
N ASN A 416 -27.28 -6.72 -21.31
CA ASN A 416 -27.33 -5.56 -20.43
C ASN A 416 -26.02 -4.77 -20.45
N LEU A 417 -24.85 -5.43 -20.39
CA LEU A 417 -23.55 -4.75 -20.45
C LEU A 417 -23.36 -3.98 -21.77
N ARG A 418 -23.70 -4.60 -22.92
CA ARG A 418 -23.68 -3.91 -24.22
C ARG A 418 -24.56 -2.67 -24.21
N ARG A 419 -25.78 -2.80 -23.66
CA ARG A 419 -26.74 -1.69 -23.57
C ARG A 419 -26.24 -0.55 -22.68
N TYR A 420 -25.73 -0.85 -21.49
CA TYR A 420 -25.14 0.16 -20.60
C TYR A 420 -24.02 0.94 -21.30
N ALA A 421 -23.08 0.25 -21.92
CA ALA A 421 -21.97 0.89 -22.61
C ALA A 421 -22.43 1.71 -23.84
N HIS A 422 -23.35 1.17 -24.64
CA HIS A 422 -23.92 1.87 -25.78
C HIS A 422 -24.66 3.15 -25.38
N GLU A 423 -25.53 3.06 -24.36
CA GLU A 423 -26.33 4.19 -23.89
C GLU A 423 -25.46 5.27 -23.22
N ALA A 424 -24.37 4.89 -22.52
CA ALA A 424 -23.36 5.84 -22.05
C ALA A 424 -22.69 6.60 -23.21
N ARG A 425 -22.29 5.87 -24.27
CA ARG A 425 -21.70 6.48 -25.47
C ARG A 425 -22.65 7.44 -26.19
N LEU A 426 -23.95 7.12 -26.24
CA LEU A 426 -24.96 7.99 -26.85
C LEU A 426 -25.04 9.39 -26.22
N ILE A 427 -24.74 9.50 -24.92
CA ILE A 427 -24.71 10.79 -24.22
C ILE A 427 -23.30 11.42 -24.16
N GLY A 428 -22.33 10.84 -24.87
CA GLY A 428 -20.95 11.31 -24.92
C GLY A 428 -20.05 10.84 -23.78
N ALA A 429 -20.52 9.96 -22.90
CA ALA A 429 -19.72 9.42 -21.80
C ALA A 429 -18.83 8.26 -22.28
N THR A 430 -17.66 8.12 -21.67
CA THR A 430 -16.75 6.98 -21.89
C THR A 430 -17.12 5.84 -20.93
N PRO A 431 -17.64 4.69 -21.42
CA PRO A 431 -17.88 3.55 -20.55
C PRO A 431 -16.57 2.83 -20.23
N VAL A 432 -16.50 2.27 -19.02
CA VAL A 432 -15.46 1.34 -18.57
C VAL A 432 -16.15 0.16 -17.93
N LEU A 433 -15.89 -1.05 -18.42
CA LEU A 433 -16.41 -2.27 -17.82
C LEU A 433 -15.44 -2.79 -16.75
N VAL A 434 -15.96 -3.33 -15.67
CA VAL A 434 -15.17 -3.96 -14.61
C VAL A 434 -15.77 -5.32 -14.32
N SER A 435 -14.97 -6.38 -14.36
CA SER A 435 -15.44 -7.73 -14.00
C SER A 435 -15.75 -7.81 -12.49
N PRO A 436 -16.71 -8.65 -12.06
CA PRO A 436 -17.01 -8.80 -10.63
C PRO A 436 -15.80 -9.38 -9.89
N THR A 437 -15.51 -8.88 -8.68
CA THR A 437 -14.44 -9.42 -7.83
C THR A 437 -14.65 -10.92 -7.58
N THR A 438 -13.55 -11.66 -7.41
CA THR A 438 -13.68 -13.08 -7.04
C THR A 438 -14.28 -13.24 -5.65
N ARG A 439 -14.94 -14.36 -5.39
CA ARG A 439 -15.34 -14.75 -4.02
C ARG A 439 -14.21 -15.49 -3.34
N ARG A 440 -14.04 -15.28 -2.03
CA ARG A 440 -13.12 -16.04 -1.17
C ARG A 440 -13.59 -17.47 -0.91
N ILE A 441 -13.81 -18.24 -1.98
CA ILE A 441 -14.09 -19.68 -1.92
C ILE A 441 -12.78 -20.38 -2.20
N TYR A 442 -12.18 -20.96 -1.16
CA TYR A 442 -10.91 -21.67 -1.27
C TYR A 442 -11.12 -23.17 -1.46
N LEU A 443 -10.28 -23.78 -2.29
CA LEU A 443 -10.10 -25.22 -2.40
C LEU A 443 -9.26 -25.75 -1.22
N ALA A 444 -9.17 -27.08 -1.11
CA ALA A 444 -8.39 -27.74 -0.06
C ALA A 444 -6.88 -27.41 -0.09
N ASP A 445 -6.36 -26.92 -1.22
CA ASP A 445 -4.97 -26.51 -1.39
C ASP A 445 -4.71 -25.03 -1.00
N GLY A 446 -5.71 -24.34 -0.46
CA GLY A 446 -5.60 -22.94 -0.03
C GLY A 446 -5.68 -21.92 -1.17
N ARG A 447 -5.99 -22.34 -2.40
CA ARG A 447 -6.19 -21.43 -3.54
C ARG A 447 -7.67 -21.15 -3.76
N ILE A 448 -7.98 -19.95 -4.26
CA ILE A 448 -9.32 -19.59 -4.73
C ILE A 448 -9.76 -20.59 -5.80
N ASP A 449 -10.97 -21.12 -5.65
CA ASP A 449 -11.62 -22.00 -6.60
C ASP A 449 -11.69 -21.32 -7.98
N PRO A 450 -10.99 -21.85 -9.00
CA PRO A 450 -10.99 -21.26 -10.33
C PRO A 450 -12.34 -21.37 -11.03
N ASN A 451 -13.31 -22.10 -10.46
CA ASN A 451 -14.67 -22.25 -10.96
C ASN A 451 -15.70 -21.58 -10.04
N GLU A 452 -15.27 -20.68 -9.15
CA GLU A 452 -16.21 -19.93 -8.31
C GLU A 452 -17.21 -19.14 -9.17
N LYS A 453 -18.42 -18.95 -8.63
CA LYS A 453 -19.59 -18.59 -9.45
C LYS A 453 -19.51 -17.23 -10.16
N ASN A 454 -18.57 -16.34 -9.81
CA ASN A 454 -18.36 -15.09 -10.55
C ASN A 454 -17.48 -15.25 -11.80
N VAL A 455 -16.76 -16.35 -11.96
CA VAL A 455 -15.86 -16.57 -13.11
C VAL A 455 -16.59 -16.47 -14.46
N PRO A 456 -17.75 -17.12 -14.69
CA PRO A 456 -18.47 -16.98 -15.96
C PRO A 456 -18.95 -15.54 -16.25
N TYR A 457 -19.26 -14.77 -15.20
CA TYR A 457 -19.66 -13.37 -15.33
C TYR A 457 -18.45 -12.49 -15.65
N ALA A 458 -17.29 -12.77 -15.05
CA ALA A 458 -16.04 -12.08 -15.38
C ALA A 458 -15.65 -12.32 -16.84
N GLU A 459 -15.66 -13.58 -17.30
CA GLU A 459 -15.40 -13.94 -18.70
C GLU A 459 -16.39 -13.26 -19.65
N ALA A 460 -17.67 -13.20 -19.28
CA ALA A 460 -18.69 -12.51 -20.06
C ALA A 460 -18.45 -10.99 -20.14
N THR A 461 -18.00 -10.36 -19.05
CA THR A 461 -17.61 -8.94 -19.05
C THR A 461 -16.42 -8.69 -19.98
N MET A 462 -15.39 -9.53 -19.92
CA MET A 462 -14.21 -9.43 -20.81
C MET A 462 -14.60 -9.61 -22.28
N ALA A 463 -15.40 -10.63 -22.59
CA ALA A 463 -15.87 -10.90 -23.95
C ALA A 463 -16.70 -9.74 -24.52
N VAL A 464 -17.61 -9.17 -23.72
CA VAL A 464 -18.39 -8.00 -24.15
C VAL A 464 -17.49 -6.80 -24.39
N ALA A 465 -16.52 -6.54 -23.51
CA ALA A 465 -15.61 -5.41 -23.66
C ALA A 465 -14.79 -5.51 -24.95
N GLU A 466 -14.28 -6.70 -25.27
CA GLU A 466 -13.59 -6.96 -26.53
C GLU A 466 -14.51 -6.73 -27.74
N GLU A 467 -15.72 -7.31 -27.72
CA GLU A 467 -16.70 -7.20 -28.81
C GLU A 467 -17.05 -5.74 -29.14
N ILE A 468 -17.27 -4.91 -28.12
CA ILE A 468 -17.71 -3.51 -28.31
C ILE A 468 -16.56 -2.50 -28.25
N ASN A 469 -15.31 -2.97 -28.20
CA ASN A 469 -14.09 -2.18 -28.03
C ASN A 469 -14.23 -1.16 -26.88
N CYS A 470 -14.46 -1.66 -25.67
CA CYS A 470 -14.59 -0.88 -24.45
C CYS A 470 -13.39 -1.12 -23.53
N ALA A 471 -12.95 -0.09 -22.82
CA ALA A 471 -11.94 -0.27 -21.77
C ALA A 471 -12.49 -1.22 -20.70
N VAL A 472 -11.65 -2.15 -20.24
CA VAL A 472 -12.04 -3.15 -19.24
C VAL A 472 -10.96 -3.39 -18.20
N ILE A 473 -11.40 -3.57 -16.96
CA ILE A 473 -10.58 -3.96 -15.81
C ILE A 473 -10.97 -5.37 -15.41
N ASP A 474 -10.03 -6.32 -15.49
CA ASP A 474 -10.25 -7.70 -15.04
C ASP A 474 -10.04 -7.83 -13.52
N LEU A 475 -10.95 -7.21 -12.77
CA LEU A 475 -10.87 -7.19 -11.32
C LEU A 475 -11.07 -8.57 -10.68
N ASN A 476 -11.74 -9.52 -11.35
CA ASN A 476 -11.82 -10.90 -10.90
C ASN A 476 -10.43 -11.55 -10.81
N THR A 477 -9.65 -11.48 -11.89
CA THR A 477 -8.28 -12.02 -11.91
C THR A 477 -7.39 -11.31 -10.90
N LEU A 478 -7.40 -9.98 -10.86
CA LEU A 478 -6.58 -9.19 -9.95
C LEU A 478 -6.89 -9.50 -8.47
N THR A 479 -8.17 -9.64 -8.12
CA THR A 479 -8.56 -10.00 -6.74
C THR A 479 -8.26 -11.45 -6.40
N ARG A 480 -8.37 -12.38 -7.36
CA ARG A 480 -7.97 -13.78 -7.19
C ARG A 480 -6.48 -13.92 -6.93
N GLU A 481 -5.65 -13.22 -7.68
CA GLU A 481 -4.20 -13.19 -7.46
C GLU A 481 -3.85 -12.58 -6.11
N LEU A 482 -4.52 -11.48 -5.73
CA LEU A 482 -4.34 -10.85 -4.44
C LEU A 482 -4.68 -11.79 -3.27
N PHE A 483 -5.84 -12.45 -3.32
CA PHE A 483 -6.27 -13.36 -2.28
C PHE A 483 -5.43 -14.64 -2.22
N ASN A 484 -5.02 -15.18 -3.37
CA ASN A 484 -4.06 -16.28 -3.41
C ASN A 484 -2.70 -15.87 -2.84
N ARG A 485 -2.27 -14.61 -3.01
CA ARG A 485 -1.02 -14.12 -2.42
C ARG A 485 -1.09 -14.05 -0.89
N TYR A 486 -2.21 -13.55 -0.35
CA TYR A 486 -2.39 -13.41 1.09
C TYR A 486 -2.79 -14.71 1.81
N GLN A 487 -3.41 -15.68 1.13
CA GLN A 487 -4.03 -16.87 1.72
C GLN A 487 -5.25 -16.55 2.60
N GLU A 488 -6.12 -17.54 2.84
CA GLU A 488 -7.44 -17.33 3.44
C GLU A 488 -7.35 -16.63 4.81
N GLU A 489 -6.49 -17.13 5.69
CA GLU A 489 -6.34 -16.68 7.06
C GLU A 489 -5.90 -15.21 7.19
N HIS A 490 -5.19 -14.68 6.19
CA HIS A 490 -4.67 -13.31 6.24
C HIS A 490 -5.48 -12.30 5.43
N CYS A 491 -6.56 -12.73 4.76
CA CYS A 491 -7.47 -11.83 4.04
C CYS A 491 -8.56 -11.22 4.94
N ASN A 492 -8.59 -11.52 6.24
CA ASN A 492 -9.67 -11.13 7.14
C ASN A 492 -9.77 -9.61 7.38
N TRP A 493 -8.67 -8.89 7.20
CA TRP A 493 -8.70 -7.43 7.23
C TRP A 493 -9.36 -6.84 5.99
N MET A 494 -9.40 -7.57 4.85
CA MET A 494 -10.04 -7.11 3.61
C MET A 494 -11.52 -7.49 3.56
N GLN A 495 -11.86 -8.73 3.91
CA GLN A 495 -13.23 -9.22 4.00
C GLN A 495 -13.38 -9.98 5.32
N PRO A 496 -14.36 -9.67 6.18
CA PRO A 496 -14.42 -10.27 7.50
C PRO A 496 -14.75 -11.76 7.45
N VAL A 497 -14.39 -12.47 8.53
CA VAL A 497 -14.63 -13.91 8.67
C VAL A 497 -16.11 -14.23 8.47
N GLY A 498 -16.40 -15.22 7.62
CA GLY A 498 -17.76 -15.65 7.30
C GLY A 498 -18.42 -14.89 6.15
N ASP A 499 -17.85 -13.76 5.71
CA ASP A 499 -18.26 -13.06 4.48
C ASP A 499 -17.18 -13.19 3.39
N ARG A 500 -17.57 -13.78 2.26
CA ARG A 500 -16.68 -14.06 1.13
C ARG A 500 -16.86 -13.08 -0.03
N THR A 501 -17.61 -12.00 0.18
CA THR A 501 -18.04 -11.05 -0.86
C THR A 501 -17.80 -9.59 -0.46
N HIS A 502 -18.14 -9.18 0.76
CA HIS A 502 -18.14 -7.77 1.14
C HIS A 502 -16.84 -7.35 1.83
N PHE A 503 -16.37 -6.14 1.51
CA PHE A 503 -15.11 -5.62 2.03
C PHE A 503 -15.32 -4.82 3.30
N THR A 504 -14.34 -4.86 4.20
CA THR A 504 -14.14 -3.83 5.23
C THR A 504 -13.78 -2.49 4.58
N GLN A 505 -13.68 -1.42 5.36
CA GLN A 505 -13.19 -0.12 4.84
C GLN A 505 -11.78 -0.24 4.24
N GLU A 506 -10.86 -0.92 4.93
CA GLU A 506 -9.49 -1.11 4.42
C GLU A 506 -9.43 -2.01 3.19
N GLY A 507 -10.25 -3.06 3.16
CA GLY A 507 -10.41 -3.89 1.96
C GLY A 507 -10.94 -3.10 0.77
N ALA A 508 -11.94 -2.24 0.99
CA ALA A 508 -12.52 -1.39 -0.05
C ALA A 508 -11.48 -0.42 -0.62
N ARG A 509 -10.67 0.24 0.23
CA ARG A 509 -9.56 1.10 -0.21
C ARG A 509 -8.54 0.31 -1.03
N ARG A 510 -8.16 -0.88 -0.57
CA ARG A 510 -7.21 -1.73 -1.30
C ARG A 510 -7.72 -2.08 -2.71
N ILE A 511 -8.99 -2.42 -2.85
CA ILE A 511 -9.59 -2.71 -4.17
C ILE A 511 -9.74 -1.44 -5.00
N ALA A 512 -10.14 -0.31 -4.41
CA ALA A 512 -10.28 0.97 -5.10
C ALA A 512 -8.95 1.42 -5.71
N ALA A 513 -7.86 1.19 -5.00
CA ALA A 513 -6.54 1.55 -5.44
C ALA A 513 -6.05 0.65 -6.59
N ILE A 514 -6.38 -0.65 -6.60
CA ILE A 514 -6.17 -1.52 -7.78
C ILE A 514 -6.94 -0.97 -8.99
N VAL A 515 -8.21 -0.62 -8.81
CA VAL A 515 -9.05 -0.06 -9.88
C VAL A 515 -8.49 1.25 -10.41
N ALA A 516 -8.04 2.15 -9.53
CA ALA A 516 -7.43 3.42 -9.93
C ALA A 516 -6.14 3.21 -10.75
N GLY A 517 -5.28 2.26 -10.36
CA GLY A 517 -4.07 1.91 -11.12
C GLY A 517 -4.40 1.44 -12.52
N GLU A 518 -5.36 0.50 -12.64
CA GLU A 518 -5.83 0.02 -13.93
C GLU A 518 -6.48 1.12 -14.78
N LEU A 519 -7.24 2.04 -14.18
CA LEU A 519 -7.79 3.19 -14.90
C LEU A 519 -6.68 4.05 -15.53
N ALA A 520 -5.59 4.34 -14.81
CA ALA A 520 -4.46 5.08 -15.36
C ALA A 520 -3.76 4.33 -16.51
N GLU A 521 -3.66 3.01 -16.43
CA GLU A 521 -3.09 2.19 -17.51
C GLU A 521 -3.97 2.19 -18.76
N LYS A 522 -5.28 1.97 -18.59
CA LYS A 522 -6.23 1.82 -19.71
C LYS A 522 -6.70 3.14 -20.33
N LEU A 523 -6.71 4.24 -19.57
CA LEU A 523 -7.27 5.52 -20.00
C LEU A 523 -6.29 6.66 -19.74
N GLU A 524 -5.82 7.30 -20.80
CA GLU A 524 -4.89 8.43 -20.72
C GLU A 524 -5.39 9.56 -19.81
N LEU A 525 -6.71 9.78 -19.81
CA LEU A 525 -7.36 10.75 -18.92
C LEU A 525 -7.01 10.53 -17.44
N PHE A 526 -6.93 9.28 -17.00
CA PHE A 526 -6.68 8.94 -15.59
C PHE A 526 -5.20 8.98 -15.21
N ARG A 527 -4.25 8.91 -16.16
CA ARG A 527 -2.81 9.04 -15.86
C ARG A 527 -2.46 10.35 -15.16
N GLY A 528 -3.20 11.40 -15.46
CA GLY A 528 -3.04 12.70 -14.82
C GLY A 528 -3.91 12.89 -13.58
N LEU A 529 -4.89 12.01 -13.33
CA LEU A 529 -5.83 12.13 -12.22
C LEU A 529 -5.47 11.22 -11.06
N VAL A 530 -4.84 10.07 -11.28
CA VAL A 530 -4.58 9.10 -10.21
C VAL A 530 -3.42 9.55 -9.32
N LEU A 531 -3.63 9.50 -8.00
CA LEU A 531 -2.64 9.85 -6.98
C LEU A 531 -1.70 8.65 -6.72
N PRO A 532 -0.41 8.69 -7.12
CA PRO A 532 0.45 7.51 -7.14
C PRO A 532 0.84 6.93 -5.77
N GLU A 533 0.63 7.65 -4.68
CA GLU A 533 0.84 7.17 -3.30
C GLU A 533 -0.30 6.30 -2.77
N GLU A 534 -1.50 6.46 -3.34
CA GLU A 534 -2.67 5.69 -2.92
C GLU A 534 -2.71 4.33 -3.61
N LEU A 535 -1.98 4.20 -4.73
CA LEU A 535 -1.88 2.95 -5.48
C LEU A 535 -1.02 1.90 -4.76
N PRO A 536 -1.41 0.61 -4.79
CA PRO A 536 -0.49 -0.48 -4.63
C PRO A 536 0.59 -0.32 -5.69
N ARG A 537 1.85 -0.07 -5.32
CA ARG A 537 2.92 -0.28 -6.29
C ARG A 537 3.12 -1.79 -6.41
N HIS A 538 2.90 -2.28 -7.62
CA HIS A 538 2.81 -3.69 -8.02
C HIS A 538 3.88 -4.57 -7.37
#